data_AF-A0A9D2AB60-F1
#
_entry.id   AF-A0A9D2AB60-F1
#
_cell.length_a   1.000
_cell.length_b   1.000
_cell.length_c   1.000
_cell.angle_alpha   90.00
_cell.angle_beta   90.00
_cell.angle_gamma   90.00
#
_symmetry.space_group_name_H-M   'P 1'
#
loop_
_entity.id
_entity.type
_entity.pdbx_description
1 polymer ?
#
loop_
_entity_poly.entity_id
_entity_poly.type
_entity_poly.pdbx_seq_one_letter_code
_entity_poly.pdbx_strand_id
1 'polypeptide(L)'
;MEQNIYKLVFKVTHAEGSGSCFYLKSCNLFVTNYHVVEGFHAVAIHDSERNPYLAKVVLVNPALDIALLAVEHDFSMLPDFPLAGNDTLAIGGKIRVAGYPYGMPFTVTEGTVSAPKQLMDGQYYIQTDAAVNPGNSGGPIINEKDEIVGITVSKINDADNMGFGIRVETLHKLLESVNALERDKFQVQCESCEELISEPDDYCPSCGEELPEGIFEERHLSPLTEFCESAIERMGINPVLARDGYEAWCFHKGSSEIRIFVYNRAYLFMVSPVNLLPKKEVEGVLDYMLSTDFAPYKMAIDGRQIYLMYRLHLSDITEQYEEQIRENMVNLALKADEMDNMLVERFGCEFSAYSKQENEA
;
A
#
# COMPACT_ATOMS: atom_id res chain seq x y z
N MET A 1 -13.59 -18.16 18.25
CA MET A 1 -12.28 -18.10 17.60
C MET A 1 -12.40 -16.88 16.71
N GLU A 2 -11.97 -15.71 17.19
CA GLU A 2 -12.03 -14.49 16.39
C GLU A 2 -11.25 -14.76 15.10
N GLN A 3 -11.92 -14.69 13.95
CA GLN A 3 -11.18 -14.65 12.69
C GLN A 3 -10.24 -13.46 12.81
N ASN A 4 -8.94 -13.71 12.61
CA ASN A 4 -7.97 -12.64 12.71
C ASN A 4 -8.04 -11.81 11.42
N ILE A 5 -9.08 -10.97 11.32
CA ILE A 5 -9.38 -10.05 10.21
C ILE A 5 -8.11 -9.28 9.79
N TYR A 6 -7.23 -9.01 10.76
CA TYR A 6 -5.87 -8.48 10.58
C TYR A 6 -5.09 -9.13 9.43
N LYS A 7 -5.19 -10.47 9.28
CA LYS A 7 -4.46 -11.24 8.27
C LYS A 7 -5.12 -11.22 6.88
N LEU A 8 -6.35 -10.73 6.78
CA LEU A 8 -7.15 -10.75 5.56
C LEU A 8 -7.24 -9.38 4.88
N VAL A 9 -6.77 -8.33 5.56
CA VAL A 9 -6.79 -6.95 5.07
C VAL A 9 -5.37 -6.45 4.86
N PHE A 10 -5.12 -5.92 3.67
CA PHE A 10 -3.81 -5.55 3.17
C PHE A 10 -3.80 -4.06 2.84
N LYS A 11 -2.63 -3.44 2.96
CA LYS A 11 -2.42 -2.04 2.56
C LYS A 11 -2.06 -2.00 1.08
N VAL A 12 -2.81 -1.26 0.27
CA VAL A 12 -2.44 -0.99 -1.13
C VAL A 12 -1.58 0.27 -1.17
N THR A 13 -0.51 0.25 -1.96
CA THR A 13 0.40 1.39 -2.14
C THR A 13 0.83 1.52 -3.60
N HIS A 14 0.84 2.77 -4.06
CA HIS A 14 1.33 3.17 -5.38
C HIS A 14 2.07 4.52 -5.25
N ALA A 15 2.59 5.07 -6.35
CA ALA A 15 3.49 6.22 -6.32
C ALA A 15 2.85 7.52 -5.80
N GLU A 16 1.52 7.58 -5.78
CA GLU A 16 0.77 8.80 -5.44
C GLU A 16 -0.06 8.68 -4.16
N GLY A 17 -0.18 7.47 -3.60
CA GLY A 17 -1.15 7.24 -2.54
C GLY A 17 -1.19 5.81 -2.01
N SER A 18 -2.16 5.59 -1.13
CA SER A 18 -2.39 4.33 -0.47
C SER A 18 -3.86 4.12 -0.14
N GLY A 19 -4.27 2.87 -0.07
CA GLY A 19 -5.59 2.45 0.37
C GLY A 19 -5.54 1.11 1.08
N SER A 20 -6.68 0.44 1.14
CA SER A 20 -6.84 -0.89 1.71
C SER A 20 -7.40 -1.85 0.66
N CYS A 21 -7.14 -3.14 0.82
CA CYS A 21 -7.79 -4.20 0.09
C CYS A 21 -7.99 -5.41 0.99
N PHE A 22 -8.80 -6.38 0.56
CA PHE A 22 -8.97 -7.63 1.29
C PHE A 22 -8.98 -8.82 0.33
N TYR A 23 -8.55 -9.97 0.85
CA TYR A 23 -8.41 -11.20 0.07
C TYR A 23 -9.71 -12.02 0.07
N LEU A 24 -10.14 -12.44 -1.11
CA LEU A 24 -11.24 -13.39 -1.31
C LEU A 24 -10.71 -14.74 -1.80
N LYS A 25 -10.75 -15.72 -0.90
CA LYS A 25 -10.24 -17.07 -1.15
C LYS A 25 -11.03 -17.83 -2.22
N SER A 26 -12.33 -17.60 -2.32
CA SER A 26 -13.22 -18.27 -3.29
C SER A 26 -12.80 -18.04 -4.75
N CYS A 27 -12.21 -16.88 -5.04
CA CYS A 27 -11.71 -16.52 -6.35
C CYS A 27 -10.19 -16.28 -6.38
N ASN A 28 -9.47 -16.37 -5.27
CA ASN A 28 -8.05 -16.06 -5.18
C ASN A 28 -7.71 -14.67 -5.77
N LEU A 29 -8.47 -13.64 -5.37
CA LEU A 29 -8.30 -12.25 -5.81
C LEU A 29 -8.39 -11.32 -4.60
N PHE A 30 -7.79 -10.13 -4.73
CA PHE A 30 -7.97 -9.05 -3.78
C PHE A 30 -8.99 -8.06 -4.30
N VAL A 31 -9.82 -7.52 -3.42
CA VAL A 31 -10.82 -6.50 -3.75
C VAL A 31 -10.38 -5.17 -3.14
N THR A 32 -10.45 -4.10 -3.94
CA THR A 32 -10.23 -2.72 -3.50
C THR A 32 -11.16 -1.77 -4.26
N ASN A 33 -11.02 -0.47 -4.04
CA ASN A 33 -11.72 0.52 -4.85
C ASN A 33 -10.95 0.84 -6.14
N TYR A 34 -11.68 1.18 -7.20
CA TYR A 34 -11.07 1.65 -8.45
C TYR A 34 -10.22 2.91 -8.21
N HIS A 35 -10.74 3.91 -7.49
CA HIS A 35 -9.99 5.14 -7.24
C HIS A 35 -8.69 4.95 -6.43
N VAL A 36 -8.52 3.81 -5.75
CA VAL A 36 -7.27 3.47 -5.02
C VAL A 36 -6.17 3.04 -5.98
N VAL A 37 -6.52 2.51 -7.16
CA VAL A 37 -5.57 1.99 -8.16
C VAL A 37 -5.66 2.71 -9.51
N GLU A 38 -6.43 3.79 -9.58
CA GLU A 38 -6.70 4.54 -10.79
C GLU A 38 -5.41 4.97 -11.50
N GLY A 39 -5.26 4.57 -12.76
CA GLY A 39 -4.08 4.84 -13.57
C GLY A 39 -2.85 4.01 -13.21
N PHE A 40 -2.98 2.98 -12.37
CA PHE A 40 -1.89 2.04 -12.07
C PHE A 40 -2.28 0.63 -12.48
N HIS A 41 -1.57 0.01 -13.42
CA HIS A 41 -1.79 -1.40 -13.78
C HIS A 41 -1.14 -2.39 -12.80
N ALA A 42 -0.18 -1.91 -12.00
CA ALA A 42 0.43 -2.67 -10.93
C ALA A 42 0.64 -1.82 -9.68
N VAL A 43 0.37 -2.42 -8.53
CA VAL A 43 0.51 -1.81 -7.21
C VAL A 43 1.21 -2.78 -6.26
N ALA A 44 1.75 -2.28 -5.16
CA ALA A 44 2.17 -3.14 -4.06
C ALA A 44 1.02 -3.33 -3.09
N ILE A 45 0.85 -4.55 -2.59
CA ILE A 45 0.05 -4.81 -1.40
C ILE A 45 0.97 -5.25 -0.26
N HIS A 46 0.68 -4.79 0.95
CA HIS A 46 1.42 -5.17 2.13
C HIS A 46 0.52 -5.93 3.09
N ASP A 47 1.01 -7.07 3.57
CA ASP A 47 0.34 -7.74 4.68
C ASP A 47 0.57 -7.00 5.99
N SER A 48 -0.04 -7.56 7.03
CA SER A 48 -0.03 -7.03 8.38
C SER A 48 1.35 -7.08 9.06
N GLU A 49 2.30 -7.82 8.49
CA GLU A 49 3.72 -7.90 8.89
C GLU A 49 4.61 -7.02 7.99
N ARG A 50 4.00 -6.24 7.08
CA ARG A 50 4.65 -5.36 6.10
C ARG A 50 5.40 -6.10 5.00
N ASN A 51 5.13 -7.38 4.76
CA ASN A 51 5.69 -8.05 3.60
C ASN A 51 5.02 -7.50 2.32
N PRO A 52 5.79 -7.00 1.34
CA PRO A 52 5.24 -6.48 0.10
C PRO A 52 5.02 -7.59 -0.94
N TYR A 53 3.91 -7.53 -1.67
CA TYR A 53 3.60 -8.40 -2.79
C TYR A 53 3.19 -7.57 -4.01
N LEU A 54 3.64 -7.99 -5.20
CA LEU A 54 3.31 -7.31 -6.44
C LEU A 54 1.91 -7.75 -6.87
N ALA A 55 1.00 -6.79 -6.97
CA ALA A 55 -0.38 -7.02 -7.38
C ALA A 55 -0.63 -6.39 -8.75
N LYS A 56 -1.09 -7.20 -9.72
CA LYS A 56 -1.58 -6.74 -11.02
C LYS A 56 -3.04 -6.33 -10.87
N VAL A 57 -3.42 -5.18 -11.40
CA VAL A 57 -4.82 -4.79 -11.52
C VAL A 57 -5.40 -5.54 -12.72
N VAL A 58 -6.32 -6.46 -12.45
CA VAL A 58 -6.85 -7.37 -13.47
C VAL A 58 -8.26 -7.02 -13.91
N LEU A 59 -9.00 -6.30 -13.06
CA LEU A 59 -10.33 -5.79 -13.40
C LEU A 59 -10.54 -4.44 -12.74
N VAL A 60 -11.10 -3.49 -13.49
CA VAL A 60 -11.65 -2.25 -12.95
C VAL A 60 -13.09 -2.06 -13.41
N ASN A 61 -13.92 -1.55 -12.51
CA ASN A 61 -15.24 -1.03 -12.84
C ASN A 61 -15.36 0.38 -12.24
N PRO A 62 -15.12 1.44 -13.05
CA PRO A 62 -15.14 2.82 -12.58
C PRO A 62 -16.51 3.26 -12.05
N ALA A 63 -17.59 2.79 -12.68
CA ALA A 63 -18.94 3.10 -12.26
C ALA A 63 -19.20 2.55 -10.85
N LEU A 64 -18.84 1.30 -10.57
CA LEU A 64 -19.04 0.68 -9.26
C LEU A 64 -17.97 1.06 -8.22
N ASP A 65 -16.91 1.77 -8.63
CA ASP A 65 -15.71 2.05 -7.86
C ASP A 65 -15.07 0.79 -7.24
N ILE A 66 -15.00 -0.31 -8.00
CA ILE A 66 -14.39 -1.58 -7.58
C ILE A 66 -13.24 -1.95 -8.52
N ALA A 67 -12.15 -2.45 -7.95
CA ALA A 67 -11.07 -3.10 -8.69
C ALA A 67 -10.71 -4.46 -8.07
N LEU A 68 -10.31 -5.39 -8.92
CA LEU A 68 -9.77 -6.70 -8.53
C LEU A 68 -8.28 -6.77 -8.83
N LEU A 69 -7.52 -7.32 -7.88
CA LEU A 69 -6.08 -7.50 -8.00
C LEU A 69 -5.71 -8.98 -7.96
N ALA A 70 -4.74 -9.37 -8.79
CA ALA A 70 -4.12 -10.69 -8.78
C ALA A 70 -2.69 -10.61 -8.29
N VAL A 71 -2.28 -11.58 -7.48
CA VAL A 71 -0.94 -11.65 -6.88
C VAL A 71 -0.38 -13.04 -7.10
N GLU A 72 0.87 -13.11 -7.57
CA GLU A 72 1.59 -14.37 -7.78
C GLU A 72 2.24 -14.85 -6.45
N HIS A 73 1.40 -15.18 -5.46
CA HIS A 73 1.80 -15.73 -4.18
C HIS A 73 0.71 -16.68 -3.63
N ASP A 74 1.11 -17.69 -2.84
CA ASP A 74 0.18 -18.66 -2.27
C ASP A 74 -0.44 -18.15 -0.95
N PHE A 75 -1.66 -17.62 -1.05
CA PHE A 75 -2.47 -17.22 0.10
C PHE A 75 -3.44 -18.31 0.58
N SER A 76 -3.28 -19.56 0.15
CA SER A 76 -4.21 -20.67 0.47
C SER A 76 -4.30 -20.98 1.96
N MET A 77 -3.28 -20.63 2.75
CA MET A 77 -3.25 -20.79 4.20
C MET A 77 -4.05 -19.71 4.96
N LEU A 78 -4.46 -18.62 4.28
CA LEU A 78 -5.33 -17.62 4.88
C LEU A 78 -6.74 -18.19 5.13
N PRO A 79 -7.41 -17.76 6.21
CA PRO A 79 -8.80 -18.14 6.48
C PRO A 79 -9.73 -17.59 5.38
N ASP A 80 -10.94 -18.14 5.31
CA ASP A 80 -11.97 -17.59 4.42
C ASP A 80 -12.55 -16.30 5.01
N PHE A 81 -12.92 -15.36 4.13
CA PHE A 81 -13.55 -14.09 4.52
C PHE A 81 -14.96 -14.03 3.90
N PRO A 82 -15.98 -14.54 4.60
CA PRO A 82 -17.27 -14.78 3.99
C PRO A 82 -17.96 -13.47 3.60
N LEU A 83 -18.58 -13.45 2.42
CA LEU A 83 -19.48 -12.39 2.01
C LEU A 83 -20.86 -12.63 2.62
N ALA A 84 -21.46 -11.59 3.21
CA ALA A 84 -22.83 -11.67 3.70
C ALA A 84 -23.82 -11.83 2.53
N GLY A 85 -24.99 -12.39 2.83
CA GLY A 85 -26.10 -12.42 1.88
C GLY A 85 -26.66 -11.02 1.60
N ASN A 86 -27.46 -10.93 0.53
CA ASN A 86 -28.10 -9.68 0.13
C ASN A 86 -29.13 -9.20 1.18
N ASP A 87 -29.23 -7.89 1.36
CA ASP A 87 -30.21 -7.20 2.23
C ASP A 87 -30.19 -7.66 3.69
N THR A 88 -28.99 -8.00 4.19
CA THR A 88 -28.78 -8.45 5.59
C THR A 88 -28.63 -7.32 6.60
N LEU A 89 -28.36 -6.09 6.15
CA LEU A 89 -28.14 -4.93 7.02
C LEU A 89 -29.44 -4.28 7.48
N ALA A 90 -29.49 -3.94 8.77
CA ALA A 90 -30.57 -3.18 9.39
C ALA A 90 -30.00 -1.93 10.08
N ILE A 91 -30.80 -0.86 10.14
CA ILE A 91 -30.44 0.37 10.87
C ILE A 91 -30.13 0.01 12.33
N GLY A 92 -29.03 0.55 12.86
CA GLY A 92 -28.53 0.28 14.21
C GLY A 92 -27.77 -1.05 14.35
N GLY A 93 -27.68 -1.87 13.29
CA GLY A 93 -26.84 -3.06 13.29
C GLY A 93 -25.38 -2.68 13.45
N LYS A 94 -24.63 -3.42 14.29
CA LYS A 94 -23.21 -3.14 14.51
C LYS A 94 -22.36 -3.58 13.33
N ILE A 95 -21.38 -2.76 13.01
CA ILE A 95 -20.40 -3.03 11.97
C ILE A 95 -19.00 -2.60 12.42
N ARG A 96 -17.99 -3.16 11.77
CA ARG A 96 -16.59 -2.76 11.90
C ARG A 96 -16.05 -2.39 10.53
N VAL A 97 -15.24 -1.34 10.48
CA VAL A 97 -14.45 -0.95 9.31
C VAL A 97 -13.00 -1.30 9.61
N ALA A 98 -12.35 -2.02 8.71
CA ALA A 98 -10.95 -2.44 8.86
C ALA A 98 -10.10 -1.89 7.71
N GLY A 99 -8.90 -1.38 8.00
CA GLY A 99 -8.03 -0.80 6.97
C GLY A 99 -6.80 -0.10 7.51
N TYR A 100 -6.11 0.62 6.63
CA TYR A 100 -4.84 1.31 6.88
C TYR A 100 -5.01 2.83 6.71
N PRO A 101 -5.62 3.53 7.68
CA PRO A 101 -5.90 4.96 7.56
C PRO A 101 -4.60 5.75 7.42
N TYR A 102 -4.52 6.64 6.44
CA TYR A 102 -3.33 7.42 6.09
C TYR A 102 -2.06 6.56 5.88
N GLY A 103 -2.22 5.29 5.52
CA GLY A 103 -1.11 4.33 5.40
C GLY A 103 -0.49 3.92 6.74
N MET A 104 -1.09 4.32 7.87
CA MET A 104 -0.68 3.94 9.23
C MET A 104 -0.91 2.44 9.49
N PRO A 105 -0.36 1.88 10.59
CA PRO A 105 -0.64 0.50 10.97
C PRO A 105 -2.13 0.20 10.98
N PHE A 106 -2.48 -1.05 10.67
CA PHE A 106 -3.85 -1.53 10.56
C PHE A 106 -4.71 -1.09 11.76
N THR A 107 -5.92 -0.65 11.45
CA THR A 107 -6.92 -0.23 12.43
C THR A 107 -8.26 -0.90 12.19
N VAL A 108 -9.02 -1.06 13.26
CA VAL A 108 -10.44 -1.44 13.21
C VAL A 108 -11.22 -0.40 13.98
N THR A 109 -12.25 0.15 13.35
CA THR A 109 -13.18 1.09 13.98
C THR A 109 -14.58 0.48 14.01
N GLU A 110 -15.23 0.50 15.18
CA GLU A 110 -16.60 0.01 15.35
C GLU A 110 -17.61 1.16 15.19
N GLY A 111 -18.77 0.85 14.64
CA GLY A 111 -19.92 1.74 14.57
C GLY A 111 -21.19 0.96 14.30
N THR A 112 -22.20 1.65 13.82
CA THR A 112 -23.52 1.14 13.48
C THR A 112 -23.91 1.53 12.06
N VAL A 113 -24.83 0.79 11.47
CA VAL A 113 -25.46 1.17 10.20
C VAL A 113 -26.42 2.33 10.47
N SER A 114 -26.08 3.52 9.99
CA SER A 114 -26.96 4.70 10.02
C SER A 114 -28.06 4.59 8.96
N ALA A 115 -27.70 4.14 7.75
CA ALA A 115 -28.65 3.80 6.69
C ALA A 115 -28.12 2.64 5.83
N PRO A 116 -28.87 1.53 5.68
CA PRO A 116 -28.41 0.39 4.87
C PRO A 116 -28.48 0.67 3.36
N LYS A 117 -29.32 1.61 2.92
CA LYS A 117 -29.51 2.02 1.51
C LYS A 117 -29.60 3.54 1.43
N GLN A 118 -28.45 4.20 1.31
CA GLN A 118 -28.37 5.63 1.11
C GLN A 118 -28.11 5.92 -0.37
N LEU A 119 -29.04 6.59 -1.05
CA LEU A 119 -28.89 6.95 -2.46
C LEU A 119 -28.02 8.21 -2.58
N MET A 120 -26.88 8.09 -3.25
CA MET A 120 -25.95 9.17 -3.54
C MET A 120 -25.44 9.03 -4.96
N ASP A 121 -25.49 10.10 -5.74
CA ASP A 121 -25.02 10.13 -7.13
C ASP A 121 -25.51 8.94 -7.98
N GLY A 122 -26.77 8.54 -7.78
CA GLY A 122 -27.40 7.44 -8.51
C GLY A 122 -27.08 6.03 -7.98
N GLN A 123 -26.29 5.89 -6.92
CA GLN A 123 -25.89 4.60 -6.35
C GLN A 123 -26.27 4.45 -4.87
N TYR A 124 -26.48 3.20 -4.45
CA TYR A 124 -26.84 2.89 -3.07
C TYR A 124 -25.62 2.49 -2.25
N TYR A 125 -25.32 3.30 -1.24
CA TYR A 125 -24.25 3.05 -0.27
C TYR A 125 -24.81 2.59 1.08
N ILE A 126 -23.95 1.94 1.85
CA ILE A 126 -24.10 1.83 3.30
C ILE A 126 -23.64 3.14 3.90
N GLN A 127 -24.44 3.73 4.77
CA GLN A 127 -24.02 4.83 5.63
C GLN A 127 -23.79 4.33 7.05
N THR A 128 -22.70 4.74 7.67
CA THR A 128 -22.32 4.37 9.04
C THR A 128 -21.73 5.56 9.81
N ASP A 129 -21.77 5.47 11.14
CA ASP A 129 -21.05 6.36 12.06
C ASP A 129 -19.66 5.81 12.47
N ALA A 130 -19.26 4.64 11.96
CA ALA A 130 -17.90 4.14 12.14
C ALA A 130 -16.89 5.12 11.51
N ALA A 131 -15.76 5.34 12.17
CA ALA A 131 -14.76 6.30 11.71
C ALA A 131 -14.10 5.84 10.39
N VAL A 132 -14.39 6.55 9.31
CA VAL A 132 -13.77 6.35 8.00
C VAL A 132 -12.80 7.49 7.73
N ASN A 133 -11.56 7.16 7.39
CA ASN A 133 -10.52 8.11 7.03
C ASN A 133 -9.92 7.75 5.66
N PRO A 134 -9.26 8.68 4.97
CA PRO A 134 -8.37 8.36 3.84
C PRO A 134 -7.47 7.19 4.19
N GLY A 135 -7.31 6.24 3.26
CA GLY A 135 -6.58 4.98 3.49
C GLY A 135 -7.47 3.79 3.87
N ASN A 136 -8.67 4.02 4.44
CA ASN A 136 -9.65 2.95 4.63
C ASN A 136 -10.36 2.55 3.33
N SER A 137 -10.34 3.40 2.29
CA SER A 137 -10.90 3.09 0.97
C SER A 137 -10.43 1.72 0.47
N GLY A 138 -11.37 0.88 0.04
CA GLY A 138 -11.14 -0.47 -0.44
C GLY A 138 -11.07 -1.54 0.66
N GLY A 139 -11.05 -1.14 1.93
CA GLY A 139 -11.13 -2.04 3.08
C GLY A 139 -12.54 -2.59 3.30
N PRO A 140 -12.69 -3.70 4.04
CA PRO A 140 -14.00 -4.32 4.28
C PRO A 140 -14.79 -3.62 5.38
N ILE A 141 -16.11 -3.57 5.19
CA ILE A 141 -17.11 -3.35 6.23
C ILE A 141 -17.65 -4.71 6.65
N ILE A 142 -17.64 -5.01 7.95
CA ILE A 142 -17.87 -6.35 8.49
C ILE A 142 -18.97 -6.31 9.56
N ASN A 143 -19.89 -7.28 9.54
CA ASN A 143 -20.93 -7.41 10.57
C ASN A 143 -20.43 -8.17 11.84
N GLU A 144 -21.33 -8.42 12.79
CA GLU A 144 -21.02 -9.17 14.03
C GLU A 144 -20.75 -10.66 13.80
N LYS A 145 -21.02 -11.20 12.61
CA LYS A 145 -20.75 -12.60 12.22
C LYS A 145 -19.41 -12.77 11.49
N ASP A 146 -18.59 -11.71 11.46
CA ASP A 146 -17.35 -11.65 10.67
C ASP A 146 -17.58 -11.79 9.15
N GLU A 147 -18.77 -11.43 8.66
CA GLU A 147 -19.08 -11.43 7.22
C GLU A 147 -18.91 -10.03 6.62
N ILE A 148 -18.33 -9.94 5.42
CA ILE A 148 -18.23 -8.71 4.65
C ILE A 148 -19.62 -8.29 4.18
N VAL A 149 -20.03 -7.08 4.56
CA VAL A 149 -21.29 -6.46 4.17
C VAL A 149 -21.10 -5.29 3.21
N GLY A 150 -19.87 -4.81 3.04
CA GLY A 150 -19.53 -3.78 2.05
C GLY A 150 -18.04 -3.47 1.96
N ILE A 151 -17.71 -2.49 1.12
CA ILE A 151 -16.35 -2.00 0.84
C ILE A 151 -16.31 -0.52 1.20
N THR A 152 -15.45 -0.12 2.11
CA THR A 152 -15.36 1.27 2.60
C THR A 152 -14.95 2.24 1.49
N VAL A 153 -15.60 3.41 1.44
CA VAL A 153 -15.29 4.51 0.53
C VAL A 153 -14.99 5.76 1.35
N SER A 154 -13.77 6.29 1.26
CA SER A 154 -13.35 7.47 2.03
C SER A 154 -13.36 8.80 1.23
N LYS A 155 -13.73 8.76 -0.06
CA LYS A 155 -13.69 9.92 -0.98
C LYS A 155 -14.77 10.99 -0.68
N ILE A 156 -15.76 10.69 0.17
CA ILE A 156 -16.89 11.57 0.44
C ILE A 156 -16.52 12.54 1.56
N ASN A 157 -15.99 13.72 1.17
CA ASN A 157 -15.35 14.67 2.09
C ASN A 157 -16.28 15.68 2.77
N ASP A 158 -17.53 15.82 2.32
CA ASP A 158 -18.46 16.85 2.82
C ASP A 158 -19.39 16.36 3.96
N ALA A 159 -18.99 15.31 4.67
CA ALA A 159 -19.85 14.68 5.68
C ALA A 159 -19.07 14.35 6.97
N ASP A 160 -18.93 15.34 7.85
CA ASP A 160 -18.38 15.15 9.19
C ASP A 160 -19.15 14.04 9.94
N ASN A 161 -18.42 13.03 10.42
CA ASN A 161 -18.97 11.85 11.11
C ASN A 161 -19.92 10.97 10.28
N MET A 162 -19.79 10.94 8.95
CA MET A 162 -20.48 9.97 8.11
C MET A 162 -19.48 9.14 7.31
N GLY A 163 -19.44 7.85 7.56
CA GLY A 163 -18.74 6.86 6.74
C GLY A 163 -19.66 6.26 5.70
N PHE A 164 -19.09 5.91 4.54
CA PHE A 164 -19.82 5.25 3.47
C PHE A 164 -19.11 3.97 3.01
N GLY A 165 -19.88 3.07 2.42
CA GLY A 165 -19.32 1.91 1.73
C GLY A 165 -20.21 1.37 0.62
N ILE A 166 -19.56 0.85 -0.41
CA ILE A 166 -20.20 0.10 -1.48
C ILE A 166 -20.79 -1.16 -0.88
N ARG A 167 -22.02 -1.45 -1.26
CA ARG A 167 -22.77 -2.60 -0.78
C ARG A 167 -22.22 -3.93 -1.29
N VAL A 168 -22.25 -4.98 -0.46
CA VAL A 168 -21.78 -6.33 -0.87
C VAL A 168 -22.55 -6.91 -2.06
N GLU A 169 -23.80 -6.50 -2.27
CA GLU A 169 -24.59 -6.89 -3.44
C GLU A 169 -23.93 -6.47 -4.75
N THR A 170 -23.29 -5.30 -4.77
CA THR A 170 -22.55 -4.80 -5.92
C THR A 170 -21.36 -5.70 -6.22
N LEU A 171 -20.65 -6.14 -5.16
CA LEU A 171 -19.55 -7.08 -5.28
C LEU A 171 -20.01 -8.45 -5.76
N HIS A 172 -21.12 -8.99 -5.23
CA HIS A 172 -21.68 -10.28 -5.69
C HIS A 172 -21.92 -10.30 -7.21
N LYS A 173 -22.55 -9.25 -7.75
CA LYS A 173 -22.78 -9.12 -9.20
C LYS A 173 -21.48 -9.11 -9.99
N LEU A 174 -20.51 -8.29 -9.55
CA LEU A 174 -19.22 -8.20 -10.22
C LEU A 174 -18.48 -9.56 -10.21
N LEU A 175 -18.59 -10.31 -9.11
CA LEU A 175 -18.00 -11.65 -8.99
C LEU A 175 -18.61 -12.70 -9.93
N GLU A 176 -19.81 -12.49 -10.50
CA GLU A 176 -20.39 -13.40 -11.51
C GLU A 176 -19.53 -13.45 -12.79
N SER A 177 -18.84 -12.36 -13.11
CA SER A 177 -17.96 -12.25 -14.28
C SER A 177 -16.56 -12.86 -14.10
N VAL A 178 -16.17 -13.20 -12.85
CA VAL A 178 -14.78 -13.57 -12.51
C VAL A 178 -14.29 -14.84 -13.20
N ASN A 179 -15.19 -15.76 -13.57
CA ASN A 179 -14.79 -16.98 -14.28
C ASN A 179 -14.26 -16.71 -15.70
N ALA A 180 -14.61 -15.57 -16.30
CA ALA A 180 -14.13 -15.15 -17.62
C ALA A 180 -12.87 -14.27 -17.55
N LEU A 181 -12.37 -13.97 -16.34
CA LEU A 181 -11.28 -13.02 -16.11
C LEU A 181 -9.91 -13.58 -16.52
N GLU A 182 -9.19 -12.83 -17.34
CA GLU A 182 -7.78 -13.06 -17.71
C GLU A 182 -6.89 -12.35 -16.69
N ARG A 183 -6.28 -13.12 -15.77
CA ARG A 183 -5.54 -12.56 -14.61
C ARG A 183 -4.18 -11.96 -14.95
N ASP A 184 -3.76 -12.07 -16.20
CA ASP A 184 -2.51 -11.52 -16.72
C ASP A 184 -2.73 -10.22 -17.50
N LYS A 185 -3.97 -9.79 -17.70
CA LYS A 185 -4.34 -8.58 -18.44
C LYS A 185 -5.06 -7.58 -17.54
N PHE A 186 -4.90 -6.30 -17.86
CA PHE A 186 -5.77 -5.26 -17.35
C PHE A 186 -7.10 -5.30 -18.12
N GLN A 187 -8.23 -5.31 -17.42
CA GLN A 187 -9.54 -5.35 -18.04
C GLN A 187 -10.47 -4.31 -17.42
N VAL A 188 -11.34 -3.74 -18.23
CA VAL A 188 -12.39 -2.80 -17.83
C VAL A 188 -13.74 -3.49 -18.00
N GLN A 189 -14.57 -3.48 -16.96
CA GLN A 189 -15.95 -3.95 -17.07
C GLN A 189 -16.85 -2.82 -17.57
N CYS A 190 -17.54 -3.05 -18.69
CA CYS A 190 -18.53 -2.10 -19.19
C CYS A 190 -19.70 -1.95 -18.20
N GLU A 191 -20.05 -0.72 -17.84
CA GLU A 191 -21.16 -0.46 -16.91
C GLU A 191 -22.56 -0.79 -17.48
N SER A 192 -22.67 -0.84 -18.80
CA SER A 192 -23.94 -0.98 -19.52
C SER A 192 -24.28 -2.44 -19.85
N CYS A 193 -23.29 -3.24 -20.28
CA CYS A 193 -23.49 -4.63 -20.71
C CYS A 193 -22.63 -5.68 -19.97
N GLU A 194 -21.83 -5.26 -18.99
CA GLU A 194 -20.98 -6.13 -18.16
C GLU A 194 -19.84 -6.85 -18.91
N GLU A 195 -19.64 -6.55 -20.20
CA GLU A 195 -18.54 -7.07 -21.03
C GLU A 195 -17.18 -6.72 -20.42
N LEU A 196 -16.24 -7.66 -20.47
CA LEU A 196 -14.86 -7.47 -20.04
C LEU A 196 -13.99 -7.04 -21.22
N ILE A 197 -13.48 -5.81 -21.18
CA ILE A 197 -12.74 -5.19 -22.27
C ILE A 197 -11.26 -5.15 -21.91
N SER A 198 -10.40 -5.77 -22.72
CA SER A 198 -8.95 -5.80 -22.51
C SER A 198 -8.16 -4.98 -23.52
N GLU A 199 -8.73 -4.72 -24.70
CA GLU A 199 -8.11 -3.90 -25.73
C GLU A 199 -8.52 -2.43 -25.55
N PRO A 200 -7.57 -1.48 -25.56
CA PRO A 200 -7.88 -0.06 -25.45
C PRO A 200 -8.77 0.42 -26.60
N ASP A 201 -9.91 1.00 -26.27
CA ASP A 201 -10.87 1.61 -27.19
C ASP A 201 -11.62 2.73 -26.46
N ASP A 202 -12.22 3.65 -27.21
CA ASP A 202 -13.07 4.71 -26.67
C ASP A 202 -14.50 4.20 -26.39
N TYR A 203 -14.88 3.08 -27.01
CA TYR A 203 -16.23 2.50 -26.91
C TYR A 203 -16.22 1.01 -26.59
N CYS A 204 -17.24 0.55 -25.88
CA CYS A 204 -17.45 -0.86 -25.63
C CYS A 204 -17.71 -1.62 -26.95
N PRO A 205 -16.94 -2.68 -27.27
CA PRO A 205 -17.10 -3.42 -28.52
C PRO A 205 -18.40 -4.23 -28.59
N SER A 206 -19.05 -4.47 -27.45
CA SER A 206 -20.28 -5.27 -27.35
C SER A 206 -21.55 -4.42 -27.49
N CYS A 207 -21.65 -3.31 -26.75
CA CYS A 207 -22.86 -2.47 -26.72
C CYS A 207 -22.68 -1.04 -27.27
N GLY A 208 -21.46 -0.58 -27.52
CA GLY A 208 -21.17 0.78 -28.01
C GLY A 208 -21.24 1.88 -26.96
N GLU A 209 -21.31 1.55 -25.66
CA GLU A 209 -21.20 2.53 -24.57
C GLU A 209 -19.84 3.24 -24.62
N GLU A 210 -19.82 4.54 -24.34
CA GLU A 210 -18.57 5.31 -24.26
C GLU A 210 -17.81 4.94 -22.98
N LEU A 211 -16.54 4.58 -23.11
CA LEU A 211 -15.70 4.26 -21.97
C LEU A 211 -15.11 5.53 -21.36
N PRO A 212 -14.80 5.54 -20.04
CA PRO A 212 -14.15 6.69 -19.43
C PRO A 212 -12.83 7.03 -20.12
N GLU A 213 -12.61 8.31 -20.39
CA GLU A 213 -11.38 8.81 -21.03
C GLU A 213 -10.14 8.37 -20.23
N GLY A 214 -9.13 7.84 -20.93
CA GLY A 214 -7.88 7.41 -20.32
C GLY A 214 -7.98 6.18 -19.42
N ILE A 215 -9.08 5.41 -19.45
CA ILE A 215 -9.26 4.25 -18.56
C ILE A 215 -8.20 3.16 -18.72
N PHE A 216 -7.57 3.07 -19.88
CA PHE A 216 -6.46 2.15 -20.19
C PHE A 216 -5.08 2.79 -20.08
N GLU A 217 -4.99 4.08 -19.75
CA GLU A 217 -3.73 4.80 -19.66
C GLU A 217 -3.09 4.63 -18.26
N GLU A 218 -1.79 4.33 -18.23
CA GLU A 218 -1.02 4.38 -17.00
C GLU A 218 -0.60 5.81 -16.69
N ARG A 219 -0.76 6.22 -15.44
CA ARG A 219 -0.27 7.50 -14.95
C ARG A 219 1.23 7.59 -15.09
N HIS A 220 1.69 8.70 -15.66
CA HIS A 220 3.10 9.04 -15.69
C HIS A 220 3.61 9.35 -14.28
N LEU A 221 4.75 8.76 -13.94
CA LEU A 221 5.44 9.04 -12.70
C LEU A 221 6.04 10.44 -12.73
N SER A 222 6.14 11.09 -11.57
CA SER A 222 6.84 12.38 -11.47
C SER A 222 8.33 12.18 -11.78
N PRO A 223 9.05 13.21 -12.28
CA PRO A 223 10.49 13.11 -12.54
C PRO A 223 11.30 12.72 -11.30
N LEU A 224 10.84 13.13 -10.10
CA LEU A 224 11.47 12.74 -8.84
C LEU A 224 11.24 11.25 -8.53
N THR A 225 10.03 10.75 -8.77
CA THR A 225 9.71 9.33 -8.62
C THR A 225 10.57 8.50 -9.59
N GLU A 226 10.65 8.86 -10.86
CA GLU A 226 11.51 8.18 -11.83
C GLU A 226 12.99 8.19 -11.41
N PHE A 227 13.48 9.33 -10.92
CA PHE A 227 14.83 9.46 -10.39
C PHE A 227 15.09 8.51 -9.21
N CYS A 228 14.23 8.52 -8.18
CA CYS A 228 14.37 7.66 -7.00
C CYS A 228 14.24 6.17 -7.36
N GLU A 229 13.24 5.82 -8.17
CA GLU A 229 12.98 4.43 -8.57
C GLU A 229 14.13 3.87 -9.41
N SER A 230 14.73 4.67 -10.29
CA SER A 230 15.95 4.27 -11.02
C SER A 230 17.14 3.96 -10.09
N ALA A 231 17.24 4.64 -8.94
CA ALA A 231 18.26 4.34 -7.93
C ALA A 231 17.94 3.02 -7.22
N ILE A 232 16.67 2.78 -6.87
CA ILE A 232 16.18 1.56 -6.21
C ILE A 232 16.40 0.33 -7.10
N GLU A 233 16.15 0.44 -8.41
CA GLU A 233 16.40 -0.64 -9.38
C GLU A 233 17.87 -1.05 -9.40
N ARG A 234 18.80 -0.08 -9.35
CA ARG A 234 20.25 -0.34 -9.29
C ARG A 234 20.66 -1.08 -8.01
N MET A 235 19.83 -1.08 -6.97
CA MET A 235 20.03 -1.86 -5.74
C MET A 235 19.49 -3.29 -5.86
N GLY A 236 18.89 -3.66 -7.00
CA GLY A 236 18.27 -4.96 -7.23
C GLY A 236 16.88 -5.11 -6.60
N ILE A 237 16.23 -3.98 -6.29
CA ILE A 237 14.92 -3.94 -5.64
C ILE A 237 13.87 -3.53 -6.67
N ASN A 238 12.71 -4.19 -6.66
CA ASN A 238 11.58 -3.76 -7.47
C ASN A 238 10.99 -2.47 -6.87
N PRO A 239 10.99 -1.33 -7.59
CA PRO A 239 10.53 -0.06 -7.03
C PRO A 239 9.06 -0.06 -6.62
N VAL A 240 8.21 -0.81 -7.35
CA VAL A 240 6.79 -0.92 -7.01
C VAL A 240 6.62 -1.52 -5.63
N LEU A 241 7.36 -2.60 -5.31
CA LEU A 241 7.36 -3.23 -4.00
C LEU A 241 7.94 -2.35 -2.90
N ALA A 242 8.78 -1.37 -3.27
CA ALA A 242 9.38 -0.43 -2.34
C ALA A 242 8.47 0.76 -2.02
N ARG A 243 7.42 1.04 -2.80
CA ARG A 243 6.54 2.21 -2.60
C ARG A 243 5.83 2.11 -1.25
N ASP A 244 5.89 3.18 -0.46
CA ASP A 244 5.27 3.30 0.86
C ASP A 244 4.41 4.57 1.00
N GLY A 245 3.94 5.11 -0.13
CA GLY A 245 3.08 6.29 -0.20
C GLY A 245 3.60 7.34 -1.18
N TYR A 246 3.00 8.54 -1.12
CA TYR A 246 3.37 9.66 -1.99
C TYR A 246 4.84 10.07 -1.77
N GLU A 247 5.66 9.96 -2.81
CA GLU A 247 7.11 10.29 -2.78
C GLU A 247 7.85 9.64 -1.60
N ALA A 248 7.46 8.40 -1.26
CA ALA A 248 8.01 7.62 -0.16
C ALA A 248 8.25 6.16 -0.56
N TRP A 249 9.40 5.62 -0.14
CA TRP A 249 9.79 4.24 -0.37
C TRP A 249 10.41 3.64 0.89
N CYS A 250 10.12 2.37 1.15
CA CYS A 250 10.67 1.57 2.24
C CYS A 250 10.99 0.16 1.72
N PHE A 251 12.22 -0.29 1.92
CA PHE A 251 12.67 -1.64 1.52
C PHE A 251 13.88 -2.08 2.33
N HIS A 252 14.24 -3.35 2.24
CA HIS A 252 15.46 -3.87 2.87
C HIS A 252 16.56 -4.09 1.85
N LYS A 253 17.78 -3.65 2.19
CA LYS A 253 19.02 -4.08 1.53
C LYS A 253 19.76 -4.97 2.51
N GLY A 254 19.81 -6.27 2.20
CA GLY A 254 20.25 -7.29 3.17
C GLY A 254 19.39 -7.24 4.43
N SER A 255 19.99 -7.04 5.60
CA SER A 255 19.24 -6.90 6.87
C SER A 255 18.78 -5.46 7.15
N SER A 256 19.39 -4.46 6.50
CA SER A 256 19.12 -3.05 6.79
C SER A 256 17.88 -2.52 6.09
N GLU A 257 16.98 -1.89 6.85
CA GLU A 257 15.85 -1.14 6.30
C GLU A 257 16.33 0.20 5.74
N ILE A 258 15.86 0.56 4.55
CA ILE A 258 16.15 1.80 3.84
C ILE A 258 14.83 2.53 3.62
N ARG A 259 14.79 3.80 4.02
CA ARG A 259 13.64 4.69 3.85
C ARG A 259 14.05 5.88 2.98
N ILE A 260 13.33 6.11 1.90
CA ILE A 260 13.47 7.28 1.04
C ILE A 260 12.18 8.08 1.15
N PHE A 261 12.25 9.38 1.44
CA PHE A 261 11.04 10.21 1.51
C PHE A 261 11.35 11.69 1.31
N VAL A 262 10.35 12.42 0.82
CA VAL A 262 10.42 13.89 0.71
C VAL A 262 9.92 14.54 1.99
N TYR A 263 10.72 15.48 2.51
CA TYR A 263 10.37 16.27 3.68
C TYR A 263 10.22 17.75 3.32
N ASN A 264 9.13 18.36 3.82
CA ASN A 264 8.80 19.77 3.63
C ASN A 264 8.84 20.23 2.16
N ARG A 265 8.57 19.33 1.21
CA ARG A 265 8.60 19.54 -0.25
C ARG A 265 9.90 20.17 -0.79
N ALA A 266 11.00 20.03 -0.05
CA ALA A 266 12.27 20.68 -0.38
C ALA A 266 13.47 19.75 -0.22
N TYR A 267 13.36 18.71 0.61
CA TYR A 267 14.47 17.82 0.91
C TYR A 267 14.12 16.38 0.62
N LEU A 268 14.99 15.69 -0.12
CA LEU A 268 14.96 14.24 -0.23
C LEU A 268 15.83 13.65 0.88
N PHE A 269 15.25 12.78 1.67
CA PHE A 269 15.94 12.01 2.69
C PHE A 269 16.06 10.56 2.24
N MET A 270 17.23 9.98 2.45
CA MET A 270 17.46 8.55 2.44
C MET A 270 18.09 8.17 3.77
N VAL A 271 17.43 7.31 4.54
CA VAL A 271 17.76 7.03 5.94
C VAL A 271 17.69 5.53 6.19
N SER A 272 18.64 5.02 6.98
CA SER A 272 18.59 3.67 7.52
C SER A 272 18.73 3.68 9.04
N PRO A 273 17.77 3.11 9.80
CA PRO A 273 17.91 2.87 11.23
C PRO A 273 18.76 1.61 11.48
N VAL A 274 20.09 1.76 11.41
CA VAL A 274 21.05 0.65 11.32
C VAL A 274 21.05 -0.27 12.56
N ASN A 275 21.36 0.24 13.76
CA ASN A 275 21.41 -0.55 15.00
C ASN A 275 20.98 0.27 16.22
N LEU A 276 20.74 -0.42 17.33
CA LEU A 276 20.68 0.19 18.64
C LEU A 276 22.07 0.20 19.29
N LEU A 277 22.43 1.31 19.93
CA LEU A 277 23.59 1.41 20.81
C LEU A 277 23.61 0.27 21.84
N PRO A 278 24.79 -0.27 22.18
CA PRO A 278 24.91 -1.34 23.16
C PRO A 278 24.42 -0.85 24.54
N LYS A 279 23.93 -1.78 25.37
CA LYS A 279 23.46 -1.44 26.74
C LYS A 279 24.60 -1.05 27.68
N LYS A 280 25.84 -1.42 27.35
CA LYS A 280 27.07 -1.15 28.11
C LYS A 280 28.17 -0.79 27.10
N GLU A 281 29.24 -0.14 27.56
CA GLU A 281 30.44 0.11 26.75
C GLU A 281 30.17 0.91 25.45
N VAL A 282 29.29 1.93 25.53
CA VAL A 282 28.91 2.79 24.39
C VAL A 282 30.06 3.64 23.84
N GLU A 283 31.13 3.86 24.61
CA GLU A 283 32.24 4.74 24.24
C GLU A 283 32.87 4.32 22.90
N GLY A 284 33.06 3.02 22.66
CA GLY A 284 33.70 2.52 21.45
C GLY A 284 32.93 2.84 20.16
N VAL A 285 31.60 2.70 20.19
CA VAL A 285 30.76 3.04 19.02
C VAL A 285 30.66 4.55 18.82
N LEU A 286 30.59 5.34 19.90
CA LEU A 286 30.57 6.80 19.81
C LEU A 286 31.88 7.35 19.26
N ASP A 287 33.03 6.82 19.71
CA ASP A 287 34.35 7.19 19.18
C ASP A 287 34.47 6.84 17.69
N TYR A 288 34.00 5.67 17.27
CA TYR A 288 33.92 5.30 15.85
C TYR A 288 33.07 6.31 15.05
N MET A 289 31.90 6.67 15.55
CA MET A 289 30.99 7.61 14.88
C MET A 289 31.57 9.02 14.77
N LEU A 290 32.35 9.47 15.77
CA LEU A 290 32.97 10.80 15.78
C LEU A 290 34.28 10.88 14.99
N SER A 291 35.01 9.77 14.89
CA SER A 291 36.33 9.73 14.24
C SER A 291 36.30 9.32 12.77
N THR A 292 35.24 8.64 12.33
CA THR A 292 35.11 8.14 10.96
C THR A 292 34.51 9.20 10.04
N ASP A 293 35.08 9.38 8.85
CA ASP A 293 34.47 10.19 7.81
C ASP A 293 33.38 9.38 7.09
N PHE A 294 32.13 9.84 7.24
CA PHE A 294 30.98 9.24 6.59
C PHE A 294 30.56 9.98 5.32
N ALA A 295 31.27 11.03 4.89
CA ALA A 295 30.90 11.80 3.71
C ALA A 295 30.58 10.89 2.50
N PRO A 296 29.50 11.19 1.75
CA PRO A 296 28.60 12.35 1.89
C PRO A 296 27.49 12.18 2.95
N TYR A 297 27.50 11.08 3.70
CA TYR A 297 26.48 10.72 4.68
C TYR A 297 26.72 11.35 6.04
N LYS A 298 25.69 11.28 6.88
CA LYS A 298 25.74 11.66 8.29
C LYS A 298 25.25 10.52 9.16
N MET A 299 25.80 10.45 10.36
CA MET A 299 25.31 9.57 11.41
C MET A 299 24.54 10.40 12.44
N ALA A 300 23.46 9.85 12.96
CA ALA A 300 22.70 10.45 14.06
C ALA A 300 22.29 9.40 15.07
N ILE A 301 21.93 9.86 16.27
CA ILE A 301 21.39 9.03 17.34
C ILE A 301 20.10 9.68 17.83
N ASP A 302 19.04 8.88 17.94
CA ASP A 302 17.81 9.24 18.66
C ASP A 302 17.49 8.15 19.69
N GLY A 303 17.46 8.54 20.97
CA GLY A 303 17.47 7.58 22.08
C GLY A 303 18.67 6.63 22.00
N ARG A 304 18.41 5.35 21.69
CA ARG A 304 19.47 4.34 21.41
C ARG A 304 19.62 4.03 19.93
N GLN A 305 18.73 4.48 19.07
CA GLN A 305 18.76 4.12 17.66
C GLN A 305 19.80 4.95 16.92
N ILE A 306 20.70 4.27 16.22
CA ILE A 306 21.69 4.82 15.33
C ILE A 306 21.08 4.91 13.93
N TYR A 307 21.29 6.04 13.26
CA TYR A 307 20.83 6.28 11.90
C TYR A 307 22.00 6.64 11.00
N LEU A 308 22.02 6.05 9.80
CA LEU A 308 22.82 6.53 8.66
C LEU A 308 21.89 7.30 7.73
N MET A 309 22.26 8.51 7.33
CA MET A 309 21.40 9.38 6.50
C MET A 309 22.17 10.06 5.37
N TYR A 310 21.47 10.25 4.26
CA TYR A 310 21.82 11.12 3.15
C TYR A 310 20.66 12.10 2.95
N ARG A 311 20.98 13.39 2.91
CA ARG A 311 19.99 14.46 2.77
C ARG A 311 20.41 15.37 1.62
N LEU A 312 19.47 15.64 0.74
CA LEU A 312 19.67 16.46 -0.46
C LEU A 312 18.60 17.55 -0.50
N HIS A 313 18.93 18.73 -1.01
CA HIS A 313 17.90 19.67 -1.43
C HIS A 313 17.43 19.26 -2.84
N LEU A 314 16.12 19.29 -3.10
CA LEU A 314 15.57 18.83 -4.38
C LEU A 314 16.12 19.62 -5.59
N SER A 315 16.47 20.90 -5.40
CA SER A 315 17.12 21.71 -6.45
C SER A 315 18.53 21.26 -6.82
N ASP A 316 19.17 20.41 -6.01
CA ASP A 316 20.51 19.89 -6.30
C ASP A 316 20.45 18.74 -7.30
N ILE A 317 19.27 18.13 -7.49
CA ILE A 317 19.00 17.10 -8.50
C ILE A 317 18.91 17.80 -9.86
N THR A 318 20.07 17.97 -10.48
CA THR A 318 20.25 18.57 -11.81
C THR A 318 21.00 17.59 -12.70
N GLU A 319 20.89 17.72 -14.01
CA GLU A 319 21.60 16.87 -14.99
C GLU A 319 23.11 16.72 -14.69
N GLN A 320 23.73 17.75 -14.12
CA GLN A 320 25.16 17.75 -13.77
C GLN A 320 25.49 16.82 -12.58
N TYR A 321 24.60 16.73 -11.59
CA TYR A 321 24.85 16.03 -10.32
C TYR A 321 24.01 14.76 -10.14
N GLU A 322 22.99 14.56 -10.96
CA GLU A 322 22.01 13.47 -10.85
C GLU A 322 22.66 12.09 -10.73
N GLU A 323 23.62 11.78 -11.59
CA GLU A 323 24.28 10.46 -11.57
C GLU A 323 25.11 10.25 -10.29
N GLN A 324 25.86 11.28 -9.86
CA GLN A 324 26.61 11.20 -8.62
C GLN A 324 25.68 11.04 -7.40
N ILE A 325 24.53 11.72 -7.40
CA ILE A 325 23.54 11.61 -6.34
C ILE A 325 22.95 10.20 -6.32
N ARG A 326 22.63 9.64 -7.49
CA ARG A 326 22.12 8.27 -7.64
C ARG A 326 23.12 7.23 -7.13
N GLU A 327 24.40 7.37 -7.48
CA GLU A 327 25.47 6.53 -6.93
C GLU A 327 25.56 6.65 -5.40
N ASN A 328 25.46 7.87 -4.85
CA ASN A 328 25.48 8.08 -3.41
C ASN A 328 24.28 7.42 -2.71
N MET A 329 23.10 7.38 -3.34
CA MET A 329 21.93 6.66 -2.82
C MET A 329 22.22 5.15 -2.77
N VAL A 330 22.67 4.55 -3.88
CA VAL A 330 23.02 3.12 -3.93
C VAL A 330 24.08 2.76 -2.88
N ASN A 331 25.12 3.58 -2.77
CA ASN A 331 26.19 3.37 -1.81
C ASN A 331 25.73 3.51 -0.35
N LEU A 332 24.71 4.34 -0.05
CA LEU A 332 24.15 4.41 1.31
C LEU A 332 23.50 3.07 1.68
N ALA A 333 22.69 2.49 0.79
CA ALA A 333 22.00 1.24 1.06
C ALA A 333 23.00 0.09 1.30
N LEU A 334 24.05 0.02 0.48
CA LEU A 334 25.14 -0.96 0.66
C LEU A 334 25.91 -0.73 1.96
N LYS A 335 26.22 0.54 2.28
CA LYS A 335 26.94 0.88 3.51
C LYS A 335 26.12 0.61 4.76
N ALA A 336 24.79 0.79 4.72
CA ALA A 336 23.91 0.45 5.83
C ALA A 336 23.99 -1.04 6.18
N ASP A 337 23.88 -1.91 5.16
CA ASP A 337 23.97 -3.37 5.26
C ASP A 337 25.37 -3.87 5.68
N GLU A 338 26.44 -3.16 5.31
CA GLU A 338 27.78 -3.46 5.83
C GLU A 338 27.88 -3.04 7.31
N MET A 339 27.34 -1.88 7.64
CA MET A 339 27.44 -1.30 8.98
C MET A 339 26.60 -2.05 10.00
N ASP A 340 25.42 -2.58 9.66
CA ASP A 340 24.57 -3.24 10.64
C ASP A 340 25.22 -4.48 11.26
N ASN A 341 25.92 -5.26 10.44
CA ASN A 341 26.72 -6.41 10.84
C ASN A 341 27.97 -5.97 11.60
N MET A 342 28.73 -5.02 11.07
CA MET A 342 29.97 -4.55 11.69
C MET A 342 29.75 -3.94 13.07
N LEU A 343 28.68 -3.16 13.25
CA LEU A 343 28.38 -2.52 14.54
C LEU A 343 28.01 -3.54 15.62
N VAL A 344 27.34 -4.63 15.25
CA VAL A 344 27.06 -5.75 16.15
C VAL A 344 28.35 -6.48 16.50
N GLU A 345 29.12 -6.91 15.50
CA GLU A 345 30.32 -7.72 15.69
C GLU A 345 31.43 -7.00 16.46
N ARG A 346 31.63 -5.71 16.17
CA ARG A 346 32.76 -4.94 16.70
C ARG A 346 32.45 -4.22 18.00
N PHE A 347 31.23 -3.72 18.16
CA PHE A 347 30.86 -2.85 19.28
C PHE A 347 29.73 -3.41 20.16
N GLY A 348 29.25 -4.62 19.86
CA GLY A 348 28.17 -5.26 20.64
C GLY A 348 26.83 -4.53 20.53
N CYS A 349 26.62 -3.78 19.43
CA CYS A 349 25.32 -3.15 19.16
C CYS A 349 24.23 -4.22 19.01
N GLU A 350 22.97 -3.83 19.20
CA GLU A 350 21.82 -4.70 18.96
C GLU A 350 21.24 -4.36 17.58
N PHE A 351 20.77 -5.35 16.81
CA PHE A 351 20.05 -5.08 15.57
C PHE A 351 18.83 -4.18 15.84
N SER A 352 18.54 -3.29 14.89
CA SER A 352 17.33 -2.48 14.98
C SER A 352 16.09 -3.37 14.92
N ALA A 353 15.01 -2.93 15.57
CA ALA A 353 13.70 -3.56 15.44
C ALA A 353 13.16 -3.52 13.99
N TYR A 354 13.73 -2.67 13.14
CA TYR A 354 13.40 -2.56 11.71
C TYR A 354 14.23 -3.47 10.82
N SER A 355 15.28 -4.10 11.36
CA SER A 355 16.12 -5.00 10.58
C SER A 355 15.28 -6.19 10.11
N LYS A 356 15.51 -6.63 8.87
CA LYS A 356 14.84 -7.83 8.36
C LYS A 356 15.23 -9.01 9.25
N GLN A 357 14.24 -9.58 9.93
CA GLN A 357 14.47 -10.84 10.65
C GLN A 357 14.64 -11.93 9.59
N GLU A 358 15.72 -12.71 9.69
CA GLU A 358 15.77 -13.97 8.96
C GLU A 358 14.61 -14.82 9.48
N ASN A 359 13.51 -14.88 8.74
CA ASN A 359 12.49 -15.88 8.99
C ASN A 359 13.20 -17.22 8.85
N GLU A 360 13.29 -17.98 9.96
CA GLU A 360 13.61 -19.39 9.92
C GLU A 360 12.67 -20.04 8.89
N ALA A 361 13.27 -20.55 7.81
CA ALA A 361 12.59 -21.04 6.62
C ALA A 361 11.58 -22.16 6.89
#